data_AF-A0AAJ6NDH0-F1
#
_entry.id   AF-A0AAJ6NDH0-F1
#
_cell.length_a   1.000
_cell.length_b   1.000
_cell.length_c   1.000
_cell.angle_alpha   90.00
_cell.angle_beta   90.00
_cell.angle_gamma   90.00
#
_symmetry.space_group_name_H-M   'P 1'
#
loop_
_entity.id
_entity.type
_entity.pdbx_description
1 polymer ?
#
loop_
_entity_poly.entity_id
_entity_poly.type
_entity_poly.pdbx_seq_one_letter_code
_entity_poly.pdbx_strand_id
1 'polypeptide(L)'
;MRIIIDYESSWRNSFLDGSNNELLPKKGRNFVGSMTELKKSENYHKRDVTFNTVMGILNRLIGDQRKLYQARESDHYYFSDIEKVISFKDIPSIINQEIAYIRNMKGSTDQNSFTGMIKVNDPIFQSDYSQKFWGIIALDIHELCDFILDNISINKTLVLEPITILNQLEVIKKIKPVNAEGRIKQASDKLAELFKKYKPLNKKGEQLILPMYCSALYLQLQRLEQHYDMSAAKSKMGGISGISNNGFTPKDFMKRYTTGDQKKIYGNPYIREEYVKGEGKVKHTLTKVSGQLEIILDVDVAKAKELKQMIDCAGVSSFYLGKKGLAYVSAIKLH
;
A
#
# COMPACT_ATOMS: atom_id res chain seq x y z
N MET A 1 -37.33 -26.76 -9.62
CA MET A 1 -35.97 -27.37 -9.52
C MET A 1 -35.18 -26.82 -8.32
N ARG A 2 -34.34 -27.64 -7.67
CA ARG A 2 -33.41 -27.22 -6.61
C ARG A 2 -31.99 -27.76 -6.85
N ILE A 3 -30.98 -26.91 -6.75
CA ILE A 3 -29.56 -27.27 -6.84
C ILE A 3 -28.92 -26.99 -5.48
N ILE A 4 -28.28 -28.01 -4.90
CA ILE A 4 -27.62 -27.94 -3.60
C ILE A 4 -26.12 -27.94 -3.81
N ILE A 5 -25.44 -26.93 -3.28
CA ILE A 5 -24.00 -26.75 -3.39
C ILE A 5 -23.40 -26.74 -1.99
N ASP A 6 -22.55 -27.72 -1.71
CA ASP A 6 -21.74 -27.70 -0.49
C ASP A 6 -20.44 -26.95 -0.77
N TYR A 7 -20.00 -26.16 0.21
CA TYR A 7 -18.80 -25.35 0.08
C TYR A 7 -18.00 -25.30 1.39
N GLU A 8 -16.69 -25.21 1.24
CA GLU A 8 -15.73 -25.13 2.33
C GLU A 8 -14.73 -24.01 2.13
N SER A 9 -14.38 -23.34 3.24
CA SER A 9 -13.28 -22.37 3.30
C SER A 9 -13.39 -21.20 2.29
N SER A 10 -14.62 -20.77 1.97
CA SER A 10 -14.88 -19.62 1.10
C SER A 10 -14.51 -18.30 1.79
N TRP A 11 -13.75 -17.44 1.11
CA TRP A 11 -13.38 -16.13 1.64
C TRP A 11 -14.48 -15.10 1.37
N ARG A 12 -14.96 -14.46 2.44
CA ARG A 12 -16.03 -13.46 2.45
C ARG A 12 -15.50 -12.02 2.47
N ASN A 13 -14.37 -11.77 1.81
CA ASN A 13 -13.76 -10.43 1.72
C ASN A 13 -13.26 -10.09 0.30
N SER A 14 -13.37 -8.82 -0.09
CA SER A 14 -12.69 -8.24 -1.26
C SER A 14 -11.52 -7.35 -0.87
N PHE A 15 -10.50 -7.31 -1.72
CA PHE A 15 -9.28 -6.49 -1.54
C PHE A 15 -9.05 -5.53 -2.70
N LEU A 16 -10.00 -5.52 -3.64
CA LEU A 16 -9.99 -4.69 -4.84
C LEU A 16 -11.18 -3.75 -4.77
N ASP A 17 -10.96 -2.51 -5.19
CA ASP A 17 -12.02 -1.55 -5.46
C ASP A 17 -12.68 -1.81 -6.82
N GLY A 18 -13.63 -0.95 -7.18
CA GLY A 18 -14.42 -1.07 -8.42
C GLY A 18 -15.37 -2.27 -8.43
N SER A 19 -15.88 -2.62 -9.61
CA SER A 19 -16.81 -3.73 -9.79
C SER A 19 -16.21 -4.91 -10.55
N ASN A 20 -16.77 -6.11 -10.35
CA ASN A 20 -16.49 -7.28 -11.19
C ASN A 20 -17.58 -7.49 -12.26
N ASN A 21 -18.59 -6.62 -12.27
CA ASN A 21 -19.72 -6.65 -13.21
C ASN A 21 -19.53 -5.64 -14.36
N GLU A 22 -18.31 -5.17 -14.59
CA GLU A 22 -17.97 -4.20 -15.63
C GLU A 22 -16.64 -4.59 -16.29
N LEU A 23 -16.32 -3.96 -17.43
CA LEU A 23 -15.03 -4.17 -18.09
C LEU A 23 -13.87 -3.86 -17.14
N LEU A 24 -12.85 -4.72 -17.19
CA LEU A 24 -11.63 -4.48 -16.42
C LEU A 24 -10.91 -3.23 -16.97
N PRO A 25 -10.50 -2.30 -16.10
CA PRO A 25 -9.63 -1.20 -16.50
C PRO A 25 -8.31 -1.72 -17.08
N LYS A 26 -7.72 -0.97 -18.04
CA LYS A 26 -6.44 -1.35 -18.71
C LYS A 26 -5.29 -1.64 -17.73
N LYS A 27 -5.25 -0.96 -16.58
CA LYS A 27 -4.23 -1.13 -15.53
C LYS A 27 -4.64 -2.14 -14.44
N GLY A 28 -5.75 -2.85 -14.62
CA GLY A 28 -6.38 -3.66 -13.59
C GLY A 28 -7.13 -2.84 -12.55
N ARG A 29 -7.72 -3.53 -11.58
CA ARG A 29 -8.39 -2.91 -10.42
C ARG A 29 -7.39 -2.56 -9.34
N ASN A 30 -7.69 -1.53 -8.55
CA ASN A 30 -6.76 -1.02 -7.56
C ASN A 30 -6.86 -1.83 -6.26
N PHE A 31 -5.69 -2.21 -5.73
CA PHE A 31 -5.57 -3.02 -4.53
C PHE A 31 -5.67 -2.15 -3.26
N VAL A 32 -6.72 -2.36 -2.47
CA VAL A 32 -7.01 -1.59 -1.24
C VAL A 32 -6.81 -2.41 0.04
N GLY A 33 -6.14 -3.56 -0.05
CA GLY A 33 -5.89 -4.46 1.08
C GLY A 33 -4.62 -4.19 1.89
N SER A 34 -3.90 -3.09 1.65
CA SER A 34 -2.71 -2.76 2.45
C SER A 34 -3.10 -2.27 3.84
N MET A 35 -2.24 -2.45 4.85
CA MET A 35 -2.52 -1.97 6.22
C MET A 35 -2.80 -0.47 6.29
N THR A 36 -2.19 0.34 5.40
CA THR A 36 -2.46 1.78 5.33
C THR A 36 -3.83 2.09 4.73
N GLU A 37 -4.21 1.38 3.66
CA GLU A 37 -5.52 1.57 3.02
C GLU A 37 -6.66 1.04 3.90
N LEU A 38 -6.45 -0.07 4.62
CA LEU A 38 -7.43 -0.65 5.53
C LEU A 38 -7.74 0.19 6.77
N LYS A 39 -6.94 1.22 7.07
CA LYS A 39 -7.32 2.22 8.10
C LYS A 39 -8.60 2.95 7.73
N LYS A 40 -8.86 3.11 6.44
CA LYS A 40 -10.11 3.67 5.91
C LYS A 40 -11.19 2.60 5.93
N SER A 41 -12.29 2.86 6.62
CA SER A 41 -13.38 1.89 6.81
C SER A 41 -13.97 1.39 5.49
N GLU A 42 -14.07 2.28 4.49
CA GLU A 42 -14.64 1.98 3.18
C GLU A 42 -13.85 0.93 2.40
N ASN A 43 -12.56 0.73 2.69
CA ASN A 43 -11.70 -0.25 2.02
C ASN A 43 -11.81 -1.67 2.63
N TYR A 44 -12.48 -1.81 3.78
CA TYR A 44 -12.74 -3.11 4.38
C TYR A 44 -14.04 -3.70 3.81
N HIS A 45 -13.91 -4.48 2.73
CA HIS A 45 -15.06 -5.04 2.04
C HIS A 45 -15.40 -6.45 2.51
N LYS A 46 -16.34 -6.58 3.46
CA LYS A 46 -17.03 -7.85 3.73
C LYS A 46 -18.01 -8.16 2.58
N ARG A 47 -18.12 -9.43 2.20
CA ARG A 47 -18.95 -9.89 1.07
C ARG A 47 -19.76 -11.11 1.47
N ASP A 48 -21.04 -11.09 1.16
CA ASP A 48 -21.93 -12.23 1.29
C ASP A 48 -22.27 -12.82 -0.09
N VAL A 49 -22.88 -14.01 -0.12
CA VAL A 49 -23.43 -14.56 -1.36
C VAL A 49 -24.55 -13.64 -1.81
N THR A 50 -24.43 -13.15 -3.04
CA THR A 50 -25.42 -12.28 -3.66
C THR A 50 -26.06 -13.01 -4.84
N PHE A 51 -27.13 -12.44 -5.38
CA PHE A 51 -27.74 -12.95 -6.60
C PHE A 51 -26.75 -13.05 -7.77
N ASN A 52 -25.83 -12.08 -7.93
CA ASN A 52 -24.77 -12.17 -8.94
C ASN A 52 -23.80 -13.34 -8.71
N THR A 53 -23.54 -13.69 -7.44
CA THR A 53 -22.73 -14.87 -7.11
C THR A 53 -23.44 -16.13 -7.61
N VAL A 54 -24.74 -16.25 -7.34
CA VAL A 54 -25.58 -17.39 -7.77
C VAL A 54 -25.65 -17.50 -9.29
N MET A 55 -25.92 -16.38 -9.98
CA MET A 55 -25.97 -16.38 -11.45
C MET A 55 -24.62 -16.72 -12.06
N GLY A 56 -23.51 -16.25 -11.48
CA GLY A 56 -22.17 -16.64 -11.91
C GLY A 56 -21.94 -18.16 -11.79
N ILE A 57 -22.43 -18.78 -10.72
CA ILE A 57 -22.35 -20.24 -10.54
C ILE A 57 -23.19 -20.96 -11.57
N LEU A 58 -24.44 -20.56 -11.78
CA LEU A 58 -25.33 -21.21 -12.74
C LEU A 58 -24.77 -21.16 -14.17
N ASN A 59 -24.23 -20.00 -14.59
CA ASN A 59 -23.52 -19.86 -15.86
C ASN A 59 -22.28 -20.76 -15.91
N ARG A 60 -21.50 -20.82 -14.82
CA ARG A 60 -20.33 -21.70 -14.74
C ARG A 60 -20.70 -23.18 -14.85
N LEU A 61 -21.81 -23.60 -14.25
CA LEU A 61 -22.28 -25.00 -14.24
C LEU A 61 -22.74 -25.48 -15.62
N ILE A 62 -23.31 -24.60 -16.45
CA ILE A 62 -23.63 -24.91 -17.85
C ILE A 62 -22.44 -24.71 -18.80
N GLY A 63 -21.26 -24.41 -18.27
CA GLY A 63 -20.02 -24.32 -19.05
C GLY A 63 -19.69 -22.95 -19.66
N ASP A 64 -20.42 -21.87 -19.32
CA ASP A 64 -20.08 -20.54 -19.83
C ASP A 64 -18.70 -20.10 -19.31
N GLN A 65 -17.83 -19.71 -20.24
CA GLN A 65 -16.46 -19.27 -19.96
C GLN A 65 -16.33 -17.75 -19.90
N ARG A 66 -17.39 -17.01 -20.27
CA ARG A 66 -17.42 -15.55 -20.23
C ARG A 66 -17.63 -15.08 -18.79
N LYS A 67 -17.32 -13.81 -18.52
CA LYS A 67 -17.73 -13.19 -17.26
C LYS A 67 -19.24 -12.99 -17.25
N LEU A 68 -19.83 -13.05 -16.05
CA LEU A 68 -21.28 -12.91 -15.89
C LEU A 68 -21.85 -11.65 -16.58
N TYR A 69 -21.18 -10.50 -16.50
CA TYR A 69 -21.68 -9.29 -17.16
C TYR A 69 -21.71 -9.42 -18.69
N GLN A 70 -20.71 -10.09 -19.28
CA GLN A 70 -20.65 -10.36 -20.71
C GLN A 70 -21.70 -11.38 -21.14
N ALA A 71 -21.98 -12.38 -20.28
CA ALA A 71 -23.03 -13.35 -20.53
C ALA A 71 -24.39 -12.67 -20.58
N ARG A 72 -24.69 -11.77 -19.63
CA ARG A 72 -25.94 -10.99 -19.59
C ARG A 72 -26.11 -10.01 -20.76
N GLU A 73 -25.02 -9.51 -21.33
CA GLU A 73 -25.03 -8.63 -22.51
C GLU A 73 -25.24 -9.40 -23.83
N SER A 74 -25.25 -10.74 -23.79
CA SER A 74 -25.40 -11.57 -24.98
C SER A 74 -26.86 -11.71 -25.41
N ASP A 75 -27.14 -11.60 -26.71
CA ASP A 75 -28.49 -11.79 -27.28
C ASP A 75 -29.09 -13.19 -27.01
N HIS A 76 -28.24 -14.17 -26.76
CA HIS A 76 -28.61 -15.57 -26.48
C HIS A 76 -28.28 -15.98 -25.04
N TYR A 77 -28.40 -15.05 -24.09
CA TYR A 77 -28.17 -15.34 -22.69
C TYR A 77 -29.20 -16.34 -22.15
N TYR A 78 -28.77 -17.58 -21.90
CA TYR A 78 -29.64 -18.71 -21.55
C TYR A 78 -30.59 -18.43 -20.38
N PHE A 79 -30.12 -17.72 -19.35
CA PHE A 79 -30.92 -17.46 -18.15
C PHE A 79 -31.82 -16.21 -18.26
N SER A 80 -31.85 -15.50 -19.40
CA SER A 80 -32.60 -14.23 -19.55
C SER A 80 -34.05 -14.32 -19.07
N ASP A 81 -34.71 -15.43 -19.40
CA ASP A 81 -36.15 -15.60 -19.21
C ASP A 81 -36.48 -16.19 -17.84
N ILE A 82 -35.51 -16.86 -17.21
CA ILE A 82 -35.70 -17.56 -15.93
C ILE A 82 -34.99 -16.87 -14.76
N GLU A 83 -34.14 -15.86 -14.99
CA GLU A 83 -33.38 -15.18 -13.93
C GLU A 83 -34.30 -14.61 -12.84
N LYS A 84 -35.50 -14.13 -13.21
CA LYS A 84 -36.47 -13.56 -12.25
C LYS A 84 -37.11 -14.57 -11.30
N VAL A 85 -37.13 -15.85 -11.68
CA VAL A 85 -37.74 -16.94 -10.89
C VAL A 85 -36.71 -17.76 -10.11
N ILE A 86 -35.46 -17.26 -10.05
CA ILE A 86 -34.37 -17.86 -9.27
C ILE A 86 -34.31 -17.20 -7.90
N SER A 87 -34.30 -18.02 -6.86
CA SER A 87 -34.02 -17.60 -5.48
C SER A 87 -32.93 -18.49 -4.88
N PHE A 88 -32.38 -18.08 -3.74
CA PHE A 88 -31.35 -18.88 -3.07
C PHE A 88 -31.37 -18.69 -1.56
N LYS A 89 -30.80 -19.66 -0.84
CA LYS A 89 -30.58 -19.63 0.59
C LYS A 89 -29.14 -20.05 0.89
N ASP A 90 -28.35 -19.14 1.45
CA ASP A 90 -27.02 -19.44 1.98
C ASP A 90 -27.16 -19.92 3.44
N ILE A 91 -26.65 -21.11 3.73
CA ILE A 91 -26.76 -21.82 5.02
C ILE A 91 -25.34 -22.09 5.53
N PRO A 92 -24.66 -21.09 6.10
CA PRO A 92 -23.34 -21.27 6.66
C PRO A 92 -23.39 -22.20 7.87
N SER A 93 -22.52 -23.21 7.90
CA SER A 93 -22.36 -24.13 9.04
C SER A 93 -21.19 -23.75 9.93
N ILE A 94 -20.13 -23.15 9.36
CA ILE A 94 -18.92 -22.72 10.08
C ILE A 94 -18.55 -21.32 9.60
N ILE A 95 -18.37 -20.39 10.54
CA ILE A 95 -17.90 -19.02 10.28
C ILE A 95 -16.68 -18.77 11.15
N ASN A 96 -15.53 -18.60 10.50
CA ASN A 96 -14.25 -18.35 11.16
C ASN A 96 -13.72 -16.95 10.83
N GLN A 97 -13.04 -16.36 11.80
CA GLN A 97 -12.28 -15.12 11.66
C GLN A 97 -10.79 -15.46 11.68
N GLU A 98 -10.05 -15.13 10.62
CA GLU A 98 -8.63 -15.45 10.52
C GLU A 98 -7.79 -14.31 9.97
N ILE A 99 -6.52 -14.26 10.40
CA ILE A 99 -5.54 -13.36 9.82
C ILE A 99 -4.84 -14.10 8.68
N ALA A 100 -5.14 -13.69 7.45
CA ALA A 100 -4.46 -14.20 6.26
C ALA A 100 -3.40 -13.19 5.79
N TYR A 101 -2.19 -13.67 5.48
CA TYR A 101 -1.18 -12.84 4.81
C TYR A 101 -1.53 -12.72 3.32
N ILE A 102 -1.87 -11.52 2.87
CA ILE A 102 -2.23 -11.26 1.46
C ILE A 102 -1.10 -10.55 0.74
N ARG A 103 -0.94 -10.85 -0.55
CA ARG A 103 0.12 -10.26 -1.38
C ARG A 103 -0.26 -8.86 -1.84
N ASN A 104 0.71 -7.95 -1.82
CA ASN A 104 0.59 -6.61 -2.40
C ASN A 104 1.30 -6.58 -3.75
N MET A 105 0.53 -6.42 -4.84
CA MET A 105 1.05 -6.40 -6.20
C MET A 105 1.30 -4.99 -6.74
N LYS A 106 1.05 -3.93 -5.97
CA LYS A 106 1.29 -2.53 -6.39
C LYS A 106 2.78 -2.20 -6.59
N GLY A 107 3.69 -3.01 -6.04
CA GLY A 107 5.12 -2.75 -6.07
C GLY A 107 5.56 -1.64 -5.10
N SER A 108 4.78 -1.38 -4.06
CA SER A 108 5.15 -0.42 -3.00
C SER A 108 6.47 -0.79 -2.35
N THR A 109 7.27 0.21 -1.99
CA THR A 109 8.57 0.03 -1.32
C THR A 109 8.47 0.40 0.15
N ASP A 110 9.18 -0.36 0.98
CA ASP A 110 9.31 -0.12 2.42
C ASP A 110 10.02 1.21 2.65
N GLN A 111 9.55 2.00 3.62
CA GLN A 111 10.09 3.34 3.89
C GLN A 111 11.44 3.30 4.63
N ASN A 112 11.68 2.27 5.43
CA ASN A 112 12.77 2.18 6.39
C ASN A 112 13.72 1.00 6.13
N SER A 113 13.46 0.21 5.09
CA SER A 113 14.25 -0.97 4.73
C SER A 113 14.95 -0.80 3.39
N PHE A 114 16.07 -1.50 3.22
CA PHE A 114 16.85 -1.55 1.98
C PHE A 114 17.25 -2.99 1.63
N THR A 115 17.86 -3.18 0.46
CA THR A 115 18.40 -4.48 0.04
C THR A 115 19.83 -4.35 -0.46
N GLY A 116 20.57 -5.45 -0.44
CA GLY A 116 21.98 -5.49 -0.83
C GLY A 116 22.93 -4.98 0.26
N MET A 117 24.18 -4.73 -0.14
CA MET A 117 25.26 -4.30 0.74
C MET A 117 25.34 -2.78 0.80
N ILE A 118 25.83 -2.25 1.91
CA ILE A 118 26.01 -0.80 2.14
C ILE A 118 27.31 -0.35 1.49
N LYS A 119 27.26 0.77 0.76
CA LYS A 119 28.39 1.38 0.05
C LYS A 119 29.10 2.40 0.94
N VAL A 120 29.91 1.92 1.89
CA VAL A 120 30.73 2.78 2.77
C VAL A 120 31.86 3.50 2.02
N ASN A 121 32.23 2.98 0.85
CA ASN A 121 33.25 3.54 -0.04
C ASN A 121 32.70 4.48 -1.11
N ASP A 122 31.43 4.89 -1.03
CA ASP A 122 30.89 5.89 -1.97
C ASP A 122 31.66 7.22 -1.80
N PRO A 123 32.08 7.90 -2.88
CA PRO A 123 32.98 9.05 -2.78
C PRO A 123 32.47 10.18 -1.88
N ILE A 124 31.15 10.38 -1.76
CA ILE A 124 30.57 11.39 -0.86
C ILE A 124 30.98 11.20 0.62
N PHE A 125 31.45 10.01 1.01
CA PHE A 125 31.93 9.69 2.36
C PHE A 125 33.45 9.62 2.50
N GLN A 126 34.19 9.59 1.39
CA GLN A 126 35.64 9.33 1.37
C GLN A 126 36.47 10.48 0.77
N SER A 127 35.82 11.49 0.18
CA SER A 127 36.49 12.67 -0.37
C SER A 127 36.98 13.63 0.72
N ASP A 128 37.91 14.50 0.34
CA ASP A 128 38.46 15.57 1.19
C ASP A 128 37.39 16.55 1.71
N TYR A 129 36.32 16.77 0.95
CA TYR A 129 35.18 17.58 1.38
C TYR A 129 34.23 16.85 2.34
N SER A 130 34.29 15.51 2.44
CA SER A 130 33.23 14.70 3.04
C SER A 130 32.97 15.03 4.51
N GLN A 131 34.02 15.25 5.31
CA GLN A 131 33.88 15.68 6.71
C GLN A 131 33.28 17.08 6.82
N LYS A 132 33.72 18.02 5.98
CA LYS A 132 33.19 19.39 5.97
C LYS A 132 31.74 19.44 5.47
N PHE A 133 31.34 18.52 4.62
CA PHE A 133 29.98 18.45 4.11
C PHE A 133 29.02 17.84 5.14
N TRP A 134 29.34 16.63 5.62
CA TRP A 134 28.47 15.92 6.57
C TRP A 134 28.58 16.44 8.01
N GLY A 135 29.64 17.16 8.37
CA GLY A 135 29.80 17.75 9.70
C GLY A 135 28.66 18.71 10.08
N ILE A 136 27.93 19.27 9.11
CA ILE A 136 26.75 20.11 9.33
C ILE A 136 25.71 19.45 10.22
N ILE A 137 25.45 18.15 10.03
CA ILE A 137 24.43 17.43 10.80
C ILE A 137 24.92 17.03 12.20
N ALA A 138 26.18 17.31 12.53
CA ALA A 138 26.75 17.13 13.87
C ALA A 138 26.78 18.42 14.70
N LEU A 139 26.46 19.58 14.10
CA LEU A 139 26.36 20.86 14.81
C LEU A 139 25.15 20.85 15.74
N ASP A 140 25.24 21.55 16.88
CA ASP A 140 24.04 21.93 17.63
C ASP A 140 23.30 23.10 16.95
N ILE A 141 22.14 23.49 17.49
CA ILE A 141 21.29 24.52 16.86
C ILE A 141 21.94 25.91 16.85
N HIS A 142 22.74 26.25 17.86
CA HIS A 142 23.42 27.54 17.93
C HIS A 142 24.58 27.57 16.94
N GLU A 143 25.41 26.52 16.95
CA GLU A 143 26.49 26.33 15.98
C GLU A 143 25.96 26.32 14.54
N LEU A 144 24.79 25.72 14.29
CA LEU A 144 24.14 25.73 12.98
C LEU A 144 23.72 27.14 12.56
N CYS A 145 23.15 27.94 13.47
CA CYS A 145 22.80 29.33 13.18
C CYS A 145 24.04 30.15 12.82
N ASP A 146 25.12 29.97 13.57
CA ASP A 146 26.39 30.66 13.35
C ASP A 146 27.03 30.24 12.02
N PHE A 147 26.97 28.95 11.67
CA PHE A 147 27.37 28.45 10.36
C PHE A 147 26.59 29.12 9.22
N ILE A 148 25.26 29.24 9.35
CA ILE A 148 24.39 29.83 8.33
C ILE A 148 24.71 31.32 8.17
N LEU A 149 24.76 32.06 9.28
CA LEU A 149 24.89 33.51 9.29
C LEU A 149 26.31 33.99 9.00
N ASP A 150 27.29 33.45 9.72
CA ASP A 150 28.65 34.02 9.85
C ASP A 150 29.71 33.25 9.06
N ASN A 151 29.30 32.20 8.32
CA ASN A 151 30.19 31.42 7.44
C ASN A 151 31.40 30.78 8.17
N ILE A 152 31.17 30.36 9.41
CA ILE A 152 32.21 29.77 10.27
C ILE A 152 32.61 28.37 9.76
N SER A 153 33.89 28.01 9.93
CA SER A 153 34.40 26.69 9.59
C SER A 153 33.84 25.59 10.51
N ILE A 154 33.52 24.45 9.92
CA ILE A 154 32.99 23.29 10.63
C ILE A 154 34.15 22.48 11.19
N ASN A 155 34.19 22.33 12.51
CA ASN A 155 35.23 21.57 13.20
C ASN A 155 34.69 20.25 13.80
N LYS A 156 33.40 19.93 13.63
CA LYS A 156 32.82 18.68 14.11
C LYS A 156 33.15 17.54 13.15
N THR A 157 33.58 16.42 13.72
CA THR A 157 33.85 15.18 13.00
C THR A 157 32.72 14.19 13.23
N LEU A 158 32.39 13.42 12.20
CA LEU A 158 31.39 12.36 12.24
C LEU A 158 31.97 11.11 11.56
N VAL A 159 31.55 9.93 11.99
CA VAL A 159 31.83 8.69 11.24
C VAL A 159 31.01 8.72 9.95
N LEU A 160 31.69 8.74 8.81
CA LEU A 160 31.07 8.94 7.50
C LEU A 160 30.66 7.60 6.90
N GLU A 161 29.52 7.11 7.36
CA GLU A 161 28.88 5.91 6.82
C GLU A 161 27.39 6.15 6.61
N PRO A 162 26.76 5.54 5.58
CA PRO A 162 25.35 5.75 5.28
C PRO A 162 24.42 5.58 6.49
N ILE A 163 24.64 4.54 7.31
CA ILE A 163 23.83 4.29 8.50
C ILE A 163 24.00 5.41 9.53
N THR A 164 25.23 5.84 9.79
CA THR A 164 25.51 6.89 10.77
C THR A 164 24.86 8.21 10.36
N ILE A 165 24.99 8.60 9.09
CA ILE A 165 24.34 9.79 8.53
C ILE A 165 22.82 9.68 8.67
N LEU A 166 22.24 8.55 8.28
CA LEU A 166 20.79 8.34 8.35
C LEU A 166 20.27 8.38 9.79
N ASN A 167 20.96 7.74 10.72
CA ASN A 167 20.62 7.73 12.13
C ASN A 167 20.67 9.14 12.73
N GLN A 168 21.70 9.93 12.39
CA GLN A 168 21.82 11.30 12.83
C GLN A 168 20.66 12.18 12.30
N LEU A 169 20.25 11.98 11.04
CA LEU A 169 19.06 12.64 10.49
C LEU A 169 17.77 12.22 11.21
N GLU A 170 17.63 10.95 11.61
CA GLU A 170 16.50 10.49 12.43
C GLU A 170 16.52 11.07 13.86
N VAL A 171 17.70 11.34 14.43
CA VAL A 171 17.83 12.07 15.70
C VAL A 171 17.35 13.51 15.54
N ILE A 172 17.83 14.21 14.50
CA ILE A 172 17.43 15.60 14.20
C ILE A 172 15.92 15.71 13.97
N LYS A 173 15.33 14.74 13.25
CA LYS A 173 13.89 14.67 12.98
C LYS A 173 13.01 14.60 14.23
N LYS A 174 13.55 14.10 15.36
CA LYS A 174 12.83 14.02 16.64
C LYS A 174 12.94 15.29 17.48
N ILE A 175 13.78 16.26 17.09
CA ILE A 175 13.91 17.53 17.79
C ILE A 175 12.58 18.29 17.65
N LYS A 176 12.04 18.75 18.78
CA LYS A 176 10.77 19.49 18.81
C LYS A 176 10.93 20.85 18.11
N PRO A 177 9.86 21.36 17.49
CA PRO A 177 9.86 22.74 17.00
C PRO A 177 10.16 23.72 18.15
N VAL A 178 10.77 24.85 17.81
CA VAL A 178 11.18 25.91 18.77
C VAL A 178 10.62 27.26 18.35
N ASN A 179 10.64 28.25 19.24
CA ASN A 179 10.23 29.61 18.89
C ASN A 179 11.16 30.20 17.82
N ALA A 180 10.56 30.82 16.80
CA ALA A 180 11.29 31.45 15.71
C ALA A 180 11.75 32.87 16.10
N GLU A 181 12.74 32.95 16.99
CA GLU A 181 13.23 34.20 17.56
C GLU A 181 14.76 34.33 17.47
N GLY A 182 15.28 35.55 17.64
CA GLY A 182 16.71 35.83 17.68
C GLY A 182 17.49 35.27 16.47
N ARG A 183 18.62 34.62 16.74
CA ARG A 183 19.50 34.05 15.70
C ARG A 183 18.84 32.93 14.90
N ILE A 184 17.93 32.17 15.50
CA ILE A 184 17.21 31.09 14.82
C ILE A 184 16.36 31.68 13.70
N LYS A 185 15.62 32.75 13.98
CA LYS A 185 14.81 33.45 12.98
C LYS A 185 15.69 34.00 11.86
N GLN A 186 16.74 34.73 12.20
CA GLN A 186 17.65 35.33 11.22
C GLN A 186 18.28 34.28 10.29
N ALA A 187 18.75 33.16 10.84
CA ALA A 187 19.31 32.07 10.06
C ALA A 187 18.26 31.41 9.17
N SER A 188 17.04 31.25 9.67
CA SER A 188 15.91 30.71 8.90
C SER A 188 15.50 31.62 7.75
N ASP A 189 15.41 32.93 7.99
CA ASP A 189 15.07 33.94 6.98
C ASP A 189 16.11 33.91 5.84
N LYS A 190 17.41 33.84 6.18
CA LYS A 190 18.50 33.69 5.19
C LYS A 190 18.35 32.42 4.34
N LEU A 191 17.97 31.29 4.95
CA LEU A 191 17.70 30.06 4.19
C LEU A 191 16.47 30.18 3.29
N ALA A 192 15.44 30.90 3.72
CA ALA A 192 14.24 31.13 2.93
C ALA A 192 14.50 31.99 1.68
N GLU A 193 15.39 32.99 1.79
CA GLU A 193 15.85 33.79 0.66
C GLU A 193 16.60 32.94 -0.37
N LEU A 194 17.45 32.01 0.09
CA LEU A 194 18.26 31.15 -0.78
C LEU A 194 17.46 30.00 -1.40
N PHE A 195 16.50 29.43 -0.66
CA PHE A 195 15.83 28.20 -1.05
C PHE A 195 14.31 28.37 -1.04
N LYS A 196 13.73 28.70 -2.21
CA LYS A 196 12.27 28.84 -2.38
C LYS A 196 11.43 27.65 -1.91
N LYS A 197 12.01 26.44 -1.88
CA LYS A 197 11.32 25.21 -1.45
C LYS A 197 11.36 25.00 0.06
N TYR A 198 12.17 25.77 0.81
CA TYR A 198 12.30 25.66 2.26
C TYR A 198 11.00 26.09 2.95
N LYS A 199 10.55 25.28 3.91
CA LYS A 199 9.33 25.46 4.69
C LYS A 199 9.71 25.47 6.17
N PRO A 200 10.04 26.66 6.73
CA PRO A 200 10.61 26.77 8.07
C PRO A 200 9.64 26.47 9.20
N LEU A 201 8.34 26.75 9.02
CA LEU A 201 7.40 26.81 10.13
C LEU A 201 6.38 25.67 10.12
N ASN A 202 5.95 25.26 11.31
CA ASN A 202 4.78 24.41 11.48
C ASN A 202 3.47 25.23 11.49
N LYS A 203 2.33 24.56 11.69
CA LYS A 203 1.00 25.23 11.73
C LYS A 203 0.84 26.23 12.89
N LYS A 204 1.68 26.17 13.92
CA LYS A 204 1.68 27.07 15.07
C LYS A 204 2.67 28.24 14.92
N GLY A 205 3.38 28.33 13.80
CA GLY A 205 4.42 29.35 13.59
C GLY A 205 5.74 29.04 14.29
N GLU A 206 5.94 27.82 14.79
CA GLU A 206 7.20 27.41 15.43
C GLU A 206 8.21 26.94 14.36
N GLN A 207 9.49 27.23 14.57
CA GLN A 207 10.59 26.82 13.70
C GLN A 207 10.79 25.29 13.75
N LEU A 208 10.74 24.67 12.57
CA LEU A 208 11.08 23.29 12.34
C LEU A 208 12.60 23.13 12.21
N ILE A 209 13.18 22.26 13.03
CA ILE A 209 14.63 22.06 13.09
C ILE A 209 15.16 21.23 11.92
N LEU A 210 14.50 20.11 11.58
CA LEU A 210 14.93 19.26 10.47
C LEU A 210 15.05 19.99 9.11
N PRO A 211 14.04 20.77 8.66
CA PRO A 211 14.17 21.60 7.46
C PRO A 211 15.40 22.53 7.49
N MET A 212 15.71 23.09 8.65
CA MET A 212 16.85 24.01 8.82
C MET A 212 18.18 23.28 8.58
N TYR A 213 18.39 22.12 9.21
CA TYR A 213 19.58 21.27 8.96
C TYR A 213 19.67 20.81 7.50
N CYS A 214 18.56 20.36 6.92
CA CYS A 214 18.58 19.91 5.53
C CYS A 214 18.90 21.07 4.57
N SER A 215 18.34 22.26 4.77
CA SER A 215 18.67 23.42 3.95
C SER A 215 20.10 23.93 4.18
N ALA A 216 20.62 23.82 5.40
CA ALA A 216 22.03 24.11 5.68
C ALA A 216 22.99 23.15 4.96
N LEU A 217 22.64 21.86 4.80
CA LEU A 217 23.41 20.93 3.95
C LEU A 217 23.44 21.39 2.48
N TYR A 218 22.32 21.90 1.96
CA TYR A 218 22.29 22.46 0.61
C TYR A 218 23.11 23.74 0.48
N LEU A 219 23.11 24.60 1.51
CA LEU A 219 24.00 25.76 1.57
C LEU A 219 25.46 25.33 1.57
N GLN A 220 25.80 24.29 2.35
CA GLN A 220 27.16 23.76 2.40
C GLN A 220 27.59 23.12 1.09
N LEU A 221 26.67 22.45 0.38
CA LEU A 221 26.91 21.95 -0.97
C LEU A 221 27.31 23.09 -1.93
N GLN A 222 26.59 24.22 -1.91
CA GLN A 222 26.88 25.38 -2.74
C GLN A 222 28.22 26.04 -2.36
N ARG A 223 28.54 26.14 -1.07
CA ARG A 223 29.80 26.71 -0.59
C ARG A 223 31.00 25.84 -0.98
N LEU A 224 30.92 24.53 -0.77
CA LEU A 224 32.03 23.62 -1.08
C LEU A 224 32.27 23.46 -2.58
N GLU A 225 31.24 23.64 -3.42
CA GLU A 225 31.38 23.62 -4.89
C GLU A 225 32.31 24.71 -5.43
N GLN A 226 32.59 25.77 -4.66
CA GLN A 226 33.57 26.80 -5.03
C GLN A 226 35.02 26.31 -4.92
N HIS A 227 35.26 25.21 -4.20
CA HIS A 227 36.61 24.75 -3.83
C HIS A 227 36.87 23.27 -4.16
N TYR A 228 35.81 22.47 -4.31
CA TYR A 228 35.87 21.03 -4.50
C TYR A 228 34.96 20.59 -5.65
N ASP A 229 35.30 19.47 -6.28
CA ASP A 229 34.37 18.80 -7.17
C ASP A 229 33.27 18.08 -6.37
N MET A 230 32.09 18.68 -6.34
CA MET A 230 30.91 18.14 -5.64
C MET A 230 30.05 17.21 -6.54
N SER A 231 30.52 16.82 -7.73
CA SER A 231 29.78 15.99 -8.68
C SER A 231 29.28 14.68 -8.06
N ALA A 232 30.13 14.00 -7.28
CA ALA A 232 29.77 12.75 -6.60
C ALA A 232 28.73 12.93 -5.47
N ALA A 233 28.64 14.13 -4.89
CA ALA A 233 27.65 14.46 -3.88
C ALA A 233 26.25 14.73 -4.46
N LYS A 234 26.19 15.06 -5.75
CA LYS A 234 24.96 15.46 -6.45
C LYS A 234 24.30 14.28 -7.16
N SER A 235 22.98 14.25 -7.12
CA SER A 235 22.15 13.45 -8.02
C SER A 235 22.17 14.05 -9.42
N LYS A 236 21.63 13.33 -10.41
CA LYS A 236 21.49 13.82 -11.79
C LYS A 236 20.71 15.14 -11.91
N MET A 237 19.86 15.47 -10.93
CA MET A 237 19.10 16.73 -10.89
C MET A 237 19.79 17.80 -10.02
N GLY A 238 21.05 17.61 -9.63
CA GLY A 238 21.84 18.56 -8.84
C GLY A 238 21.54 18.58 -7.33
N GLY A 239 20.53 17.85 -6.86
CA GLY A 239 20.19 17.75 -5.42
C GLY A 239 20.90 16.59 -4.71
N ILE A 240 20.78 16.53 -3.38
CA ILE A 240 21.35 15.46 -2.55
C ILE A 240 20.42 14.25 -2.58
N SER A 241 20.94 13.05 -2.86
CA SER A 241 20.09 11.86 -3.01
C SER A 241 19.36 11.52 -1.70
N GLY A 242 18.03 11.50 -1.74
CA GLY A 242 17.19 11.17 -0.58
C GLY A 242 17.06 12.28 0.47
N ILE A 243 17.63 13.47 0.25
CA ILE A 243 17.49 14.63 1.14
C ILE A 243 16.92 15.78 0.32
N SER A 244 15.96 16.50 0.88
CA SER A 244 15.32 17.70 0.32
C SER A 244 15.53 18.87 1.28
N ASN A 245 15.23 20.11 0.88
CA ASN A 245 15.30 21.28 1.78
C ASN A 245 14.43 21.17 3.06
N ASN A 246 13.51 20.20 3.14
CA ASN A 246 12.56 20.08 4.26
C ASN A 246 12.67 18.78 5.06
N GLY A 247 13.60 17.90 4.70
CA GLY A 247 13.71 16.59 5.32
C GLY A 247 14.28 15.55 4.36
N PHE A 248 14.24 14.29 4.77
CA PHE A 248 14.85 13.18 4.04
C PHE A 248 13.88 11.99 3.92
N THR A 249 14.14 11.15 2.93
CA THR A 249 13.42 9.91 2.68
C THR A 249 14.39 8.73 2.84
N PRO A 250 14.32 7.96 3.95
CA PRO A 250 15.30 6.91 4.25
C PRO A 250 15.49 5.91 3.11
N LYS A 251 14.41 5.39 2.53
CA LYS A 251 14.48 4.47 1.38
C LYS A 251 15.15 5.04 0.14
N ASP A 252 15.08 6.36 -0.10
CA ASP A 252 15.68 6.99 -1.28
C ASP A 252 17.16 7.28 -1.02
N PHE A 253 17.49 7.68 0.21
CA PHE A 253 18.87 7.82 0.69
C PHE A 253 19.60 6.47 0.61
N MET A 254 19.03 5.43 1.24
CA MET A 254 19.64 4.11 1.26
C MET A 254 19.75 3.51 -0.13
N LYS A 255 18.74 3.67 -1.02
CA LYS A 255 18.84 3.20 -2.41
C LYS A 255 20.09 3.72 -3.13
N ARG A 256 20.50 4.97 -2.88
CA ARG A 256 21.72 5.53 -3.49
C ARG A 256 22.98 4.86 -2.95
N TYR A 257 22.99 4.54 -1.67
CA TYR A 257 24.14 4.06 -0.92
C TYR A 257 24.08 2.56 -0.57
N THR A 258 23.25 1.80 -1.27
CA THR A 258 23.22 0.34 -1.24
C THR A 258 23.41 -0.24 -2.63
N THR A 259 23.83 -1.50 -2.73
CA THR A 259 23.98 -2.19 -4.02
C THR A 259 22.67 -2.72 -4.58
N GLY A 260 21.68 -2.98 -3.73
CA GLY A 260 20.36 -3.47 -4.14
C GLY A 260 19.33 -2.37 -4.35
N ASP A 261 18.22 -2.76 -4.97
CA ASP A 261 17.05 -1.90 -5.15
C ASP A 261 16.31 -1.62 -3.83
N GLN A 262 15.32 -0.74 -3.90
CA GLN A 262 14.41 -0.51 -2.77
C GLN A 262 13.68 -1.78 -2.38
N LYS A 263 13.57 -2.02 -1.06
CA LYS A 263 12.89 -3.20 -0.52
C LYS A 263 11.40 -3.15 -0.87
N LYS A 264 10.94 -4.09 -1.69
CA LYS A 264 9.51 -4.26 -2.01
C LYS A 264 8.73 -4.78 -0.80
N ILE A 265 7.54 -4.23 -0.59
CA ILE A 265 6.53 -4.75 0.34
C ILE A 265 5.75 -5.85 -0.38
N TYR A 266 6.03 -7.11 -0.05
CA TYR A 266 5.41 -8.25 -0.73
C TYR A 266 3.94 -8.49 -0.33
N GLY A 267 3.49 -7.91 0.77
CA GLY A 267 2.19 -8.16 1.34
C GLY A 267 2.08 -7.68 2.77
N ASN A 268 0.97 -8.03 3.41
CA ASN A 268 0.69 -7.73 4.80
C ASN A 268 -0.38 -8.69 5.34
N PRO A 269 -0.48 -8.87 6.67
CA PRO A 269 -1.67 -9.47 7.26
C PRO A 269 -2.93 -8.65 6.90
N TYR A 270 -4.02 -9.33 6.56
CA TYR A 270 -5.32 -8.70 6.34
C TYR A 270 -5.99 -8.48 7.69
N ILE A 271 -5.75 -7.31 8.27
CA ILE A 271 -6.29 -6.89 9.56
C ILE A 271 -6.56 -5.39 9.53
N ARG A 272 -7.73 -5.00 10.05
CA ARG A 272 -8.09 -3.61 10.34
C ARG A 272 -8.36 -3.49 11.83
N GLU A 273 -7.72 -2.53 12.47
CA GLU A 273 -7.93 -2.24 13.88
C GLU A 273 -8.49 -0.83 14.02
N GLU A 274 -9.51 -0.67 14.85
CA GLU A 274 -10.09 0.64 15.16
C GLU A 274 -10.40 0.76 16.66
N TYR A 275 -10.47 1.98 17.16
CA TYR A 275 -10.92 2.26 18.51
C TYR A 275 -12.37 2.74 18.47
N VAL A 276 -13.27 1.97 19.07
CA VAL A 276 -14.68 2.28 19.20
C VAL A 276 -14.95 2.76 20.63
N LYS A 277 -15.61 3.92 20.78
CA LYS A 277 -15.93 4.48 22.10
C LYS A 277 -16.84 3.51 22.86
N GLY A 278 -16.41 3.07 24.04
CA GLY A 278 -17.14 2.11 24.87
C GLY A 278 -16.73 0.65 24.69
N GLU A 279 -16.20 0.26 23.53
CA GLU A 279 -15.76 -1.12 23.25
C GLU A 279 -14.24 -1.28 23.24
N GLY A 280 -13.50 -0.17 23.12
CA GLY A 280 -12.05 -0.18 23.05
C GLY A 280 -11.54 -0.59 21.67
N LYS A 281 -10.48 -1.40 21.62
CA LYS A 281 -9.80 -1.77 20.38
C LYS A 281 -10.50 -2.95 19.72
N VAL A 282 -11.17 -2.70 18.59
CA VAL A 282 -11.85 -3.72 17.78
C VAL A 282 -10.96 -4.15 16.61
N LYS A 283 -10.90 -5.47 16.35
CA LYS A 283 -10.14 -6.07 15.25
C LYS A 283 -11.09 -6.68 14.23
N HIS A 284 -10.90 -6.31 12.97
CA HIS A 284 -11.60 -6.85 11.81
C HIS A 284 -10.62 -7.67 10.97
N THR A 285 -10.97 -8.92 10.70
CA THR A 285 -10.10 -9.90 10.02
C THR A 285 -10.81 -10.58 8.86
N LEU A 286 -10.13 -11.44 8.12
CA LEU A 286 -10.77 -12.18 7.04
C LEU A 286 -11.84 -13.11 7.60
N THR A 287 -13.03 -13.06 7.01
CA THR A 287 -14.13 -13.99 7.30
C THR A 287 -14.04 -15.17 6.33
N LYS A 288 -13.92 -16.38 6.87
CA LYS A 288 -13.92 -17.65 6.12
C LYS A 288 -15.17 -18.44 6.49
N VAL A 289 -15.90 -18.92 5.50
CA VAL A 289 -17.19 -19.60 5.71
C VAL A 289 -17.23 -20.94 4.98
N SER A 290 -17.76 -21.94 5.66
CA SER A 290 -18.15 -23.24 5.10
C SER A 290 -19.65 -23.47 5.36
N GLY A 291 -20.32 -24.22 4.49
CA GLY A 291 -21.75 -24.45 4.59
C GLY A 291 -22.35 -24.97 3.29
N GLN A 292 -23.64 -24.70 3.12
CA GLN A 292 -24.41 -25.12 1.97
C GLN A 292 -25.13 -23.93 1.34
N LEU A 293 -25.19 -23.89 0.02
CA LEU A 293 -25.97 -22.93 -0.76
C LEU A 293 -27.05 -23.71 -1.50
N GLU A 294 -28.31 -23.42 -1.20
CA GLU A 294 -29.46 -23.94 -1.92
C GLU A 294 -29.91 -22.92 -2.97
N ILE A 295 -29.90 -23.29 -4.24
CA ILE A 295 -30.44 -22.49 -5.35
C ILE A 295 -31.77 -23.11 -5.77
N ILE A 296 -32.81 -22.29 -5.81
CA ILE A 296 -34.19 -22.71 -6.09
C ILE A 296 -34.62 -22.02 -7.38
N LEU A 297 -35.04 -22.81 -8.38
CA LEU A 297 -35.53 -22.33 -9.66
C LEU A 297 -36.99 -22.78 -9.80
N ASP A 298 -37.91 -21.82 -9.83
CA ASP A 298 -39.34 -22.07 -10.05
C ASP A 298 -39.61 -22.18 -11.56
N VAL A 299 -39.36 -23.37 -12.10
CA VAL A 299 -39.48 -23.70 -13.53
C VAL A 299 -40.15 -25.06 -13.67
N ASP A 300 -40.79 -25.30 -14.81
CA ASP A 300 -41.41 -26.58 -15.09
C ASP A 300 -40.40 -27.74 -15.17
N VAL A 301 -40.91 -28.96 -15.12
CA VAL A 301 -40.09 -30.19 -15.12
C VAL A 301 -39.30 -30.35 -16.42
N ALA A 302 -39.81 -29.88 -17.56
CA ALA A 302 -39.11 -29.99 -18.84
C ALA A 302 -37.87 -29.09 -18.85
N LYS A 303 -38.02 -27.82 -18.43
CA LYS A 303 -36.92 -26.87 -18.30
C LYS A 303 -35.91 -27.30 -17.24
N ALA A 304 -36.38 -27.88 -16.13
CA ALA A 304 -35.51 -28.45 -15.11
C ALA A 304 -34.65 -29.61 -15.64
N LYS A 305 -35.23 -30.50 -16.45
CA LYS A 305 -34.52 -31.61 -17.11
C LYS A 305 -33.51 -31.10 -18.14
N GLU A 306 -33.89 -30.12 -18.95
CA GLU A 306 -33.01 -29.45 -19.92
C GLU A 306 -31.78 -28.86 -19.22
N LEU A 307 -31.98 -28.08 -18.15
CA LEU A 307 -30.88 -27.49 -17.40
C LEU A 307 -29.99 -28.55 -16.75
N LYS A 308 -30.57 -29.62 -16.18
CA LYS A 308 -29.78 -30.73 -15.64
C LYS A 308 -28.92 -31.38 -16.73
N GLN A 309 -29.49 -31.64 -17.91
CA GLN A 309 -28.75 -32.20 -19.03
C GLN A 309 -27.61 -31.28 -19.47
N MET A 310 -27.83 -29.96 -19.53
CA MET A 310 -26.77 -29.00 -19.84
C MET A 310 -25.63 -29.04 -18.82
N ILE A 311 -25.94 -29.15 -17.53
CA ILE A 311 -24.93 -29.28 -16.46
C ILE A 311 -24.14 -30.59 -16.62
N ASP A 312 -24.85 -31.71 -16.84
CA ASP A 312 -24.23 -33.02 -17.03
C ASP A 312 -23.31 -33.02 -18.27
N CYS A 313 -23.75 -32.42 -19.38
CA CYS A 313 -22.96 -32.28 -20.61
C CYS A 313 -21.75 -31.35 -20.44
N ALA A 314 -21.87 -30.28 -19.65
CA ALA A 314 -20.76 -29.37 -19.37
C ALA A 314 -19.68 -29.99 -18.48
N GLY A 315 -20.02 -30.99 -17.66
CA GLY A 315 -19.07 -31.78 -16.89
C GLY A 315 -18.31 -30.99 -15.82
N VAL A 316 -18.92 -29.95 -15.26
CA VAL A 316 -18.30 -29.07 -14.26
C VAL A 316 -18.42 -29.68 -12.87
N SER A 317 -17.28 -30.09 -12.29
CA SER A 317 -17.25 -30.82 -11.01
C SER A 317 -17.02 -29.92 -9.80
N SER A 318 -15.82 -29.35 -9.66
CA SER A 318 -15.41 -28.51 -8.53
C SER A 318 -15.13 -27.07 -8.96
N PHE A 319 -15.54 -26.12 -8.14
CA PHE A 319 -15.33 -24.68 -8.35
C PHE A 319 -15.16 -23.94 -7.01
N TYR A 320 -14.93 -22.64 -7.04
CA TYR A 320 -14.91 -21.81 -5.84
C TYR A 320 -16.26 -21.08 -5.68
N LEU A 321 -16.74 -20.95 -4.44
CA LEU A 321 -17.87 -20.07 -4.12
C LEU A 321 -17.36 -18.66 -3.77
N GLY A 322 -17.60 -17.70 -4.65
CA GLY A 322 -17.14 -16.32 -4.46
C GLY A 322 -15.62 -16.17 -4.67
N LYS A 323 -14.82 -16.34 -3.61
CA LYS A 323 -13.35 -16.23 -3.67
C LYS A 323 -12.69 -17.34 -2.85
N LYS A 324 -11.78 -18.08 -3.50
CA LYS A 324 -11.06 -19.23 -2.90
C LYS A 324 -12.03 -20.24 -2.26
N GLY A 325 -11.49 -21.28 -1.62
CA GLY A 325 -12.27 -22.39 -1.09
C GLY A 325 -12.63 -23.41 -2.16
N LEU A 326 -13.37 -24.42 -1.74
CA LEU A 326 -13.86 -25.52 -2.56
C LEU A 326 -15.39 -25.53 -2.50
N ALA A 327 -16.04 -25.72 -3.63
CA ALA A 327 -17.47 -25.89 -3.75
C ALA A 327 -17.79 -26.92 -4.82
N TYR A 328 -18.86 -27.68 -4.63
CA TYR A 328 -19.33 -28.69 -5.58
C TYR A 328 -20.85 -28.86 -5.46
N VAL A 329 -21.48 -29.33 -6.53
CA VAL A 329 -22.91 -29.66 -6.51
C VAL A 329 -23.06 -31.01 -5.81
N SER A 330 -23.74 -31.02 -4.66
CA SER A 330 -23.99 -32.26 -3.89
C SER A 330 -25.30 -32.93 -4.26
N ALA A 331 -26.30 -32.17 -4.71
CA ALA A 331 -27.55 -32.73 -5.22
C ALA A 331 -28.29 -31.81 -6.19
N ILE A 332 -29.01 -32.41 -7.13
CA ILE A 332 -29.97 -31.73 -8.01
C ILE A 332 -31.32 -32.43 -7.87
N LYS A 333 -32.37 -31.67 -7.52
CA LYS A 333 -33.74 -32.17 -7.34
C LYS A 333 -34.68 -31.55 -8.38
N LEU A 334 -35.35 -32.41 -9.14
CA LEU A 334 -36.36 -32.06 -10.15
C LEU A 334 -37.74 -32.25 -9.52
N HIS A 335 -38.13 -31.40 -8.58
CA HIS A 335 -39.50 -31.41 -8.06
C HIS A 335 -40.46 -30.81 -9.07
#